data_AF-A0A7V6Y4M1-F1
#
_entry.id   AF-A0A7V6Y4M1-F1
#
_cell.length_a   1.000
_cell.length_b   1.000
_cell.length_c   1.000
_cell.angle_alpha   90.00
_cell.angle_beta   90.00
_cell.angle_gamma   90.00
#
_symmetry.space_group_name_H-M   'P 1'
#
loop_
_entity.id
_entity.type
_entity.pdbx_description
1 polymer ?
#
loop_
_entity_poly.entity_id
_entity_poly.type
_entity_poly.pdbx_seq_one_letter_code
_entity_poly.pdbx_strand_id
1 'polypeptide(L)'
;MSEHNCCRGCGSRASKEKDVETLRILLAHWIEHNNSHEQGFREWAEKAEKLGKAKAYEFISKAADSLKAASDYLLEAKKHI
;
A
#
# COMPACT_ATOMS: atom_id res chain seq x y z
N MET A 1 -41.52 12.38 -32.84
CA MET A 1 -40.53 13.39 -32.39
C MET A 1 -39.87 12.86 -31.14
N SER A 2 -38.55 12.77 -31.20
CA SER A 2 -37.57 12.13 -30.30
C SER A 2 -37.97 11.85 -28.84
N GLU A 3 -38.00 10.56 -28.50
CA GLU A 3 -37.91 10.09 -27.11
C GLU A 3 -36.46 10.26 -26.61
N HIS A 4 -36.23 11.28 -25.79
CA HIS A 4 -34.95 11.45 -25.10
C HIS A 4 -34.93 10.61 -23.82
N ASN A 5 -34.48 9.36 -23.97
CA ASN A 5 -34.11 8.46 -22.88
C ASN A 5 -32.80 8.94 -22.21
N CYS A 6 -32.92 9.93 -21.32
CA CYS A 6 -31.80 10.42 -20.54
C CYS A 6 -31.53 9.53 -19.30
N CYS A 7 -30.40 8.80 -19.37
CA CYS A 7 -29.48 8.50 -18.27
C CYS A 7 -30.03 7.92 -16.95
N ARG A 8 -30.29 6.59 -16.92
CA ARG A 8 -30.39 5.81 -15.66
C ARG A 8 -29.06 5.30 -15.11
N GLY A 9 -27.91 5.61 -15.73
CA GLY A 9 -26.60 5.05 -15.39
C GLY A 9 -25.63 5.96 -14.61
N CYS A 10 -25.94 7.25 -14.47
CA CYS A 10 -24.94 8.26 -14.07
C CYS A 10 -24.45 8.11 -12.62
N GLY A 11 -25.31 7.68 -11.69
CA GLY A 11 -24.95 7.53 -10.27
C GLY A 11 -23.93 6.43 -9.98
N SER A 12 -24.01 5.30 -10.70
CA SER A 12 -23.09 4.17 -10.49
C SER A 12 -21.67 4.44 -11.00
N ARG A 13 -21.55 5.23 -12.07
CA ARG A 13 -20.27 5.57 -12.69
C ARG A 13 -19.47 6.55 -11.85
N ALA A 14 -20.13 7.60 -11.33
CA ALA A 14 -19.52 8.56 -10.42
C ALA A 14 -19.03 7.91 -9.11
N SER A 15 -19.74 6.89 -8.60
CA SER A 15 -19.28 6.12 -7.43
C SER A 15 -18.00 5.32 -7.74
N LYS A 16 -17.98 4.61 -8.89
CA LYS A 16 -16.80 3.83 -9.32
C LYS A 16 -15.57 4.73 -9.54
N GLU A 17 -15.75 5.91 -10.13
CA GLU A 17 -14.67 6.87 -10.34
C GLU A 17 -14.10 7.39 -9.01
N LYS A 18 -14.96 7.61 -7.99
CA LYS A 18 -14.53 7.96 -6.63
C LYS A 18 -13.78 6.82 -5.93
N ASP A 19 -14.21 5.58 -6.12
CA ASP A 19 -13.54 4.41 -5.55
C ASP A 19 -12.14 4.23 -6.15
N VAL A 20 -12.00 4.45 -7.47
CA VAL A 20 -10.70 4.44 -8.17
C VAL A 20 -9.77 5.52 -7.64
N GLU A 21 -10.27 6.75 -7.46
CA GLU A 21 -9.46 7.85 -6.91
C GLU A 21 -9.04 7.55 -5.46
N THR A 22 -9.98 7.05 -4.65
CA THR A 22 -9.71 6.62 -3.28
C THR A 22 -8.62 5.53 -3.26
N LEU A 23 -8.71 4.55 -4.16
CA LEU A 23 -7.71 3.49 -4.27
C LEU A 23 -6.32 4.03 -4.64
N ARG A 24 -6.21 5.01 -5.55
CA ARG A 24 -4.91 5.66 -5.87
C ARG A 24 -4.28 6.31 -4.65
N ILE A 25 -5.09 7.01 -3.84
CA ILE A 25 -4.63 7.65 -2.61
C ILE A 25 -4.18 6.59 -1.58
N LEU A 26 -4.98 5.53 -1.40
CA LEU A 26 -4.65 4.44 -0.48
C LEU A 26 -3.34 3.73 -0.87
N LEU A 27 -3.14 3.42 -2.15
CA LEU A 27 -1.90 2.78 -2.62
C LEU A 27 -0.68 3.65 -2.31
N ALA A 28 -0.75 4.96 -2.56
CA ALA A 28 0.33 5.88 -2.23
C ALA A 28 0.60 5.93 -0.72
N HIS A 29 -0.46 6.00 0.09
CA HIS A 29 -0.36 6.05 1.54
C HIS A 29 0.24 4.76 2.12
N TRP A 30 -0.19 3.59 1.66
CA TRP A 30 0.35 2.30 2.13
C TRP A 30 1.80 2.10 1.76
N ILE A 31 2.24 2.51 0.57
CA ILE A 31 3.67 2.46 0.18
C ILE A 31 4.51 3.30 1.15
N GLU A 32 4.10 4.54 1.41
CA GLU A 32 4.80 5.44 2.33
C GLU A 32 4.87 4.87 3.74
N HIS A 33 3.73 4.37 4.24
CA HIS A 33 3.64 3.79 5.58
C HIS A 33 4.48 2.52 5.73
N ASN A 34 4.47 1.63 4.73
CA ASN A 34 5.30 0.44 4.71
C ASN A 34 6.78 0.78 4.70
N ASN A 35 7.20 1.78 3.92
CA ASN A 35 8.60 2.23 3.88
C ASN A 35 9.04 2.81 5.23
N SER A 36 8.19 3.60 5.89
CA SER A 36 8.47 4.12 7.24
C SER A 36 8.60 2.99 8.28
N HIS A 37 7.72 1.99 8.23
CA HIS A 37 7.82 0.82 9.11
C HIS A 37 9.02 -0.06 8.80
N GLU A 38 9.34 -0.27 7.53
CA GLU A 38 10.51 -1.02 7.08
C GLU A 38 11.79 -0.42 7.63
N GLN A 39 11.98 0.89 7.50
CA GLN A 39 13.10 1.61 8.09
C GLN A 39 13.16 1.41 9.60
N GLY A 40 12.04 1.64 10.31
CA GLY A 40 11.97 1.46 11.76
C GLY A 40 12.29 0.03 12.19
N PHE A 41 11.88 -0.98 11.41
CA PHE A 41 12.19 -2.37 11.67
C PHE A 41 13.68 -2.64 11.48
N ARG A 42 14.32 -2.13 10.42
CA ARG A 42 15.77 -2.29 10.23
C ARG A 42 16.57 -1.69 11.38
N GLU A 43 16.22 -0.48 11.81
CA GLU A 43 16.87 0.18 12.95
C GLU A 43 16.77 -0.66 14.23
N TRP A 44 15.62 -1.30 14.46
CA TRP A 44 15.42 -2.15 15.63
C TRP A 44 16.01 -3.55 15.49
N ALA A 45 16.10 -4.10 14.27
CA ALA A 45 16.83 -5.32 14.01
C ALA A 45 18.30 -5.14 14.41
N GLU A 46 18.96 -4.07 13.93
CA GLU A 46 20.35 -3.77 14.30
C GLU A 46 20.54 -3.58 15.81
N LYS A 47 19.60 -2.90 16.48
CA LYS A 47 19.62 -2.78 17.95
C LYS A 47 19.48 -4.15 18.61
N ALA A 48 18.60 -5.02 18.12
CA ALA A 48 18.41 -6.37 18.66
C ALA A 48 19.69 -7.22 18.51
N GLU A 49 20.40 -7.10 17.40
CA GLU A 49 21.69 -7.76 17.19
C GLU A 49 22.74 -7.28 18.20
N LYS A 50 22.88 -5.96 18.38
CA LYS A 50 23.79 -5.35 19.37
C LYS A 50 23.46 -5.77 20.82
N LEU A 51 22.20 -6.10 21.10
CA LEU A 51 21.72 -6.61 22.39
C LEU A 51 21.86 -8.14 22.54
N GLY A 52 22.50 -8.82 21.58
CA GLY A 52 22.69 -10.28 21.59
C GLY A 52 21.40 -11.07 21.33
N LYS A 53 20.35 -10.44 20.77
CA LYS A 53 19.05 -11.07 20.48
C LYS A 53 18.99 -11.53 19.01
N ALA A 54 19.88 -12.44 18.63
CA ALA A 54 20.05 -12.89 17.24
C ALA A 54 18.74 -13.38 16.57
N LYS A 55 17.91 -14.15 17.28
CA LYS A 55 16.60 -14.60 16.74
C LYS A 55 15.63 -13.43 16.49
N ALA A 56 15.64 -12.42 17.38
CA ALA A 56 14.80 -11.23 17.17
C ALA A 56 15.29 -10.42 15.97
N TYR A 57 16.60 -10.23 15.84
CA TYR A 57 17.21 -9.63 14.64
C TYR A 57 16.76 -10.34 13.36
N GLU A 58 16.82 -11.68 13.33
CA GLU A 58 16.43 -12.47 12.16
C GLU A 58 14.97 -12.22 11.76
N PHE A 59 14.04 -12.32 12.71
CA PHE A 59 12.61 -12.17 12.40
C PHE A 59 12.19 -10.73 12.14
N ILE A 60 12.79 -9.74 12.82
CA ILE A 60 12.54 -8.32 12.52
C ILE A 60 13.07 -7.97 11.13
N SER A 61 14.25 -8.49 10.73
CA SER A 61 14.79 -8.30 9.38
C SER A 61 13.87 -8.89 8.32
N LYS A 62 13.36 -10.11 8.53
CA LYS A 62 12.37 -10.73 7.64
C LYS A 62 11.08 -9.92 7.53
N ALA A 63 10.64 -9.30 8.63
CA ALA A 63 9.48 -8.42 8.62
C ALA A 63 9.74 -7.15 7.79
N ALA A 64 10.93 -6.55 7.91
CA ALA A 64 11.34 -5.42 7.08
C ALA A 64 11.37 -5.79 5.58
N ASP A 65 11.96 -6.93 5.23
CA ASP A 65 11.98 -7.42 3.84
C ASP A 65 10.57 -7.68 3.30
N SER A 66 9.67 -8.19 4.15
CA SER A 66 8.27 -8.42 3.78
C SER A 66 7.53 -7.10 3.49
N LEU A 67 7.76 -6.06 4.30
CA LEU A 67 7.20 -4.72 4.05
C LEU A 67 7.76 -4.12 2.76
N LYS A 68 9.05 -4.28 2.49
CA LYS A 68 9.66 -3.83 1.24
C LYS A 68 9.03 -4.51 0.02
N ALA A 69 8.88 -5.84 0.07
CA ALA A 69 8.23 -6.59 -0.99
C ALA A 69 6.77 -6.16 -1.18
N ALA A 70 6.03 -5.93 -0.10
CA ALA A 70 4.67 -5.40 -0.16
C ALA A 70 4.63 -4.02 -0.83
N SER A 71 5.53 -3.10 -0.46
CA SER A 71 5.65 -1.78 -1.12
C SER A 71 5.92 -1.91 -2.63
N ASP A 72 6.75 -2.85 -3.04
CA ASP A 72 7.08 -3.05 -4.46
C ASP A 72 5.87 -3.57 -5.25
N TYR A 73 5.10 -4.50 -4.69
CA TYR A 73 3.85 -4.95 -5.31
C TYR A 73 2.77 -3.85 -5.34
N LEU A 74 2.67 -3.03 -4.29
CA LEU A 74 1.74 -1.89 -4.26
C LEU A 74 2.13 -0.82 -5.29
N LEU A 75 3.42 -0.58 -5.48
CA LEU A 75 3.93 0.31 -6.53
C LEU A 75 3.57 -0.22 -7.90
N GLU A 76 3.68 -1.53 -8.14
CA GLU A 76 3.28 -2.14 -9.40
C GLU A 76 1.76 -2.03 -9.60
N ALA A 77 0.96 -2.34 -8.58
CA ALA A 77 -0.49 -2.19 -8.62
C ALA A 77 -0.91 -0.75 -8.99
N LYS A 78 -0.23 0.26 -8.44
CA LYS A 78 -0.48 1.67 -8.72
C LYS A 78 -0.29 2.04 -10.20
N LYS A 79 0.54 1.32 -10.97
CA LYS A 79 0.73 1.55 -12.42
C LYS A 79 -0.47 1.10 -13.27
N HIS A 80 -1.35 0.27 -12.70
CA HIS A 80 -2.51 -0.30 -13.41
C HIS A 80 -3.85 0.36 -13.04
N ILE A 81 -3.82 1.46 -12.28
CA ILE A 81 -5.01 2.22 -11.84
C ILE A 81 -5.04 3.59 -12.50
#